data_AF-A0A7T5RD16-F1
#
_entry.id   AF-A0A7T5RD16-F1
#
_cell.length_a   1.000
_cell.length_b   1.000
_cell.length_c   1.000
_cell.angle_alpha   90.00
_cell.angle_beta   90.00
_cell.angle_gamma   90.00
#
_symmetry.space_group_name_H-M   'P 1'
#
loop_
_entity.id
_entity.type
_entity.pdbx_description
1 polymer ?
#
loop_
_entity_poly.entity_id
_entity_poly.type
_entity_poly.pdbx_seq_one_letter_code
_entity_poly.pdbx_strand_id
1 'polypeptide(L)'
;MTAKVSKIRVLKYVTIYATYLIIVWAFYRFLFRLPDEIEELVIKPIVWLIPLFYFVKKEGFGISSLGFTFKNIFPAIYLAIGLGAVFVMEGVLTNFVKYGKLNFGANIGSMPLIMSFGLSFITAFSEESAFRGYIFSRLSFVLKNEWSANIIQALLWTGIHVPIAFFIWGYTLPQGIVYLSLTAIFGLGSAFIFGRTKNIFGSIFLHVLWEWPIILFR
;
A
#
# COMPACT_ATOMS: atom_id res chain seq x y z
N MET A 1 5.62 18.59 -30.27
CA MET A 1 6.12 17.21 -30.41
C MET A 1 6.46 16.66 -29.02
N THR A 2 5.57 15.88 -28.40
CA THR A 2 5.88 15.15 -27.16
C THR A 2 6.83 14.01 -27.50
N ALA A 3 8.07 14.08 -27.03
CA ALA A 3 9.04 13.00 -27.20
C ALA A 3 8.42 11.67 -26.73
N LYS A 4 8.48 10.63 -27.57
CA LYS A 4 7.96 9.30 -27.25
C LYS A 4 8.68 8.79 -25.99
N VAL A 5 7.94 8.61 -24.90
CA VAL A 5 8.52 8.17 -23.62
C VAL A 5 9.21 6.82 -23.79
N SER A 6 10.50 6.74 -23.46
CA SER A 6 11.30 5.52 -23.61
C SER A 6 10.95 4.50 -22.54
N LYS A 7 10.52 3.29 -22.95
CA LYS A 7 10.22 2.18 -22.04
C LYS A 7 11.43 1.77 -21.18
N ILE A 8 12.63 1.79 -21.75
CA ILE A 8 13.87 1.45 -21.03
C ILE A 8 14.11 2.46 -19.90
N ARG A 9 13.86 3.74 -20.17
CA ARG A 9 14.00 4.80 -19.16
C ARG A 9 12.99 4.62 -18.01
N VAL A 10 11.73 4.36 -18.35
CA VAL A 10 10.68 4.10 -17.34
C VAL A 10 11.01 2.87 -16.51
N LEU A 11 11.44 1.77 -17.13
CA LEU A 11 11.84 0.56 -16.43
C LEU A 11 13.01 0.84 -15.47
N LYS A 12 14.02 1.58 -15.92
CA LYS A 12 15.16 1.98 -15.07
C LYS A 12 14.68 2.77 -13.85
N TYR A 13 13.79 3.73 -14.01
CA TYR A 13 13.34 4.58 -12.91
C TYR A 13 12.40 3.86 -11.93
N VAL A 14 11.50 3.00 -12.42
CA VAL A 14 10.67 2.19 -11.51
C VAL A 14 11.52 1.21 -10.71
N THR A 15 12.54 0.59 -11.32
CA THR A 15 13.48 -0.29 -10.60
C THR A 15 14.28 0.50 -9.56
N ILE A 16 14.85 1.66 -9.92
CA ILE A 16 15.60 2.49 -8.98
C ILE A 16 14.71 2.91 -7.81
N TYR A 17 13.48 3.36 -8.07
CA TYR A 17 12.56 3.79 -7.03
C TYR A 17 12.15 2.64 -6.10
N ALA A 18 11.81 1.47 -6.66
CA ALA A 18 11.46 0.29 -5.87
C ALA A 18 12.63 -0.18 -4.99
N THR A 19 13.85 -0.23 -5.54
CA THR A 19 15.06 -0.56 -4.79
C THR A 19 15.34 0.48 -3.70
N TYR A 20 15.19 1.78 -4.03
CA TYR A 20 15.32 2.86 -3.07
C TYR A 20 14.35 2.69 -1.90
N LEU A 21 13.07 2.42 -2.15
CA LEU A 21 12.09 2.20 -1.10
C LEU A 21 12.45 1.00 -0.24
N ILE A 22 12.74 -0.15 -0.84
CA ILE A 22 13.07 -1.37 -0.09
C ILE A 22 14.29 -1.17 0.79
N ILE A 23 15.35 -0.52 0.29
CA ILE A 23 16.57 -0.31 1.07
C ILE A 23 16.36 0.81 2.09
N VAL A 24 16.04 2.03 1.63
CA VAL A 24 16.02 3.21 2.50
C VAL A 24 14.93 3.11 3.56
N TRP A 25 13.74 2.61 3.20
CA TRP A 25 12.67 2.44 4.19
C TRP A 25 12.97 1.32 5.20
N ALA A 26 13.51 0.19 4.74
CA ALA A 26 13.87 -0.90 5.65
C ALA A 26 14.96 -0.47 6.64
N PHE A 27 16.02 0.17 6.16
CA PHE A 27 17.09 0.67 7.02
C PHE A 27 16.58 1.78 7.94
N TYR A 28 15.73 2.69 7.45
CA TYR A 28 15.12 3.71 8.29
C TYR A 28 14.34 3.08 9.45
N ARG A 29 13.42 2.15 9.17
CA ARG A 29 12.60 1.46 10.18
C ARG A 29 13.42 0.60 11.14
N PHE A 30 14.58 0.10 10.69
CA PHE A 30 15.49 -0.66 11.54
C PHE A 30 16.26 0.23 12.51
N LEU A 31 16.75 1.39 12.04
CA LEU A 31 17.62 2.29 12.78
C LEU A 31 16.87 3.30 13.65
N PHE A 32 15.70 3.75 13.20
CA PHE A 32 14.89 4.77 13.86
C PHE A 32 13.56 4.19 14.31
N ARG A 33 13.09 4.67 15.48
CA ARG A 33 11.81 4.27 16.09
C ARG A 33 11.17 5.52 16.71
N LEU A 34 10.70 6.41 15.87
CA LEU A 34 9.95 7.59 16.27
C LEU A 34 8.48 7.20 16.56
N PRO A 35 7.70 8.08 17.21
CA PRO A 35 6.26 7.88 17.35
C PRO A 35 5.59 7.66 15.98
N ASP A 36 4.63 6.75 15.91
CA ASP A 36 3.95 6.36 14.66
C ASP A 36 3.36 7.57 13.92
N GLU A 37 2.90 8.58 14.66
CA GLU A 37 2.41 9.85 14.12
C GLU A 37 3.47 10.55 13.28
N ILE A 38 4.70 10.64 13.78
CA ILE A 38 5.78 11.34 13.08
C ILE A 38 6.22 10.51 11.89
N GLU A 39 6.34 9.19 12.06
CA GLU A 39 6.77 8.29 11.00
C GLU A 39 5.78 8.27 9.83
N GLU A 40 4.49 8.18 10.11
CA GLU A 40 3.43 8.04 9.11
C GLU A 40 2.96 9.39 8.53
N LEU A 41 2.90 10.47 9.33
CA LEU A 41 2.43 11.78 8.86
C LEU A 41 3.51 12.61 8.16
N VAL A 42 4.77 12.40 8.51
CA VAL A 42 5.87 13.27 8.06
C VAL A 42 6.92 12.48 7.31
N ILE A 43 7.56 11.51 7.96
CA ILE A 43 8.73 10.85 7.39
C ILE A 43 8.36 10.02 6.16
N LYS A 44 7.34 9.15 6.26
CA LYS A 44 6.91 8.28 5.16
C LYS A 44 6.48 9.10 3.94
N PRO A 45 5.60 10.11 4.01
CA PRO A 45 5.27 10.96 2.87
C PRO A 45 6.50 11.61 2.23
N ILE A 46 7.45 12.12 3.02
CA ILE A 46 8.68 12.74 2.51
C ILE A 46 9.52 11.70 1.76
N VAL A 47 9.84 10.59 2.41
CA VAL A 47 10.71 9.54 1.86
C VAL A 47 10.06 8.87 0.64
N TRP A 48 8.75 8.67 0.64
CA TRP A 48 8.07 7.91 -0.40
C TRP A 48 7.61 8.80 -1.56
N LEU A 49 7.03 9.96 -1.30
CA LEU A 49 6.40 10.79 -2.32
C LEU A 49 7.36 11.75 -3.02
N ILE A 50 8.37 12.30 -2.33
CA ILE A 50 9.31 13.24 -2.97
C ILE A 50 10.07 12.55 -4.12
N PRO A 51 10.70 11.37 -3.93
CA PRO A 51 11.39 10.68 -5.02
C PRO A 51 10.43 10.24 -6.11
N LEU A 52 9.20 9.86 -5.75
CA LEU A 52 8.15 9.51 -6.71
C LEU A 52 7.85 10.68 -7.66
N PHE A 53 7.54 11.87 -7.13
CA PHE A 53 7.22 13.03 -7.96
C PHE A 53 8.42 13.49 -8.79
N TYR A 54 9.64 13.34 -8.25
CA TYR A 54 10.87 13.54 -9.01
C TYR A 54 10.96 12.64 -10.23
N PHE A 55 10.71 11.33 -10.08
CA PHE A 55 10.76 10.39 -11.20
C PHE A 55 9.63 10.62 -12.21
N VAL A 56 8.40 10.85 -11.76
CA VAL A 56 7.26 11.17 -12.65
C VAL A 56 7.60 12.34 -13.57
N LYS A 57 8.19 13.41 -13.01
CA LYS A 57 8.66 14.58 -13.79
C LYS A 57 9.78 14.22 -14.77
N LYS A 58 10.76 13.40 -14.35
CA LYS A 58 11.88 12.96 -15.22
C LYS A 58 11.44 12.06 -16.37
N GLU A 59 10.36 11.30 -16.20
CA GLU A 59 9.76 10.47 -17.24
C GLU A 59 8.95 11.30 -18.26
N GLY A 60 8.54 12.50 -17.87
CA GLY A 60 7.66 13.36 -18.68
C GLY A 60 6.18 13.01 -18.58
N PHE A 61 5.77 12.23 -17.58
CA PHE A 61 4.36 11.97 -17.31
C PHE A 61 3.74 13.08 -16.44
N GLY A 62 2.44 13.31 -16.61
CA GLY A 62 1.67 14.16 -15.69
C GLY A 62 1.28 13.44 -14.40
N ILE A 63 0.92 14.18 -13.36
CA ILE A 63 0.45 13.64 -12.07
C ILE A 63 -0.79 12.74 -12.24
N SER A 64 -1.64 13.04 -13.22
CA SER A 64 -2.80 12.21 -13.57
C SER A 64 -2.43 10.77 -13.96
N SER A 65 -1.18 10.51 -14.39
CA SER A 65 -0.68 9.16 -14.66
C SER A 65 -0.57 8.27 -13.42
N LEU A 66 -0.65 8.87 -12.22
CA LEU A 66 -0.71 8.16 -10.94
C LEU A 66 -2.15 7.77 -10.58
N GLY A 67 -3.14 8.17 -11.37
CA GLY A 67 -4.56 7.88 -11.12
C GLY A 67 -5.22 8.80 -10.10
N PHE A 68 -4.62 9.95 -9.79
CA PHE A 68 -5.30 11.04 -9.08
C PHE A 68 -6.35 11.67 -10.01
N THR A 69 -7.59 11.17 -9.92
CA THR A 69 -8.70 11.60 -10.74
C THR A 69 -10.03 11.28 -10.05
N PHE A 70 -11.08 12.03 -10.39
CA PHE A 70 -12.46 11.70 -10.00
C PHE A 70 -13.17 10.82 -11.03
N LYS A 71 -12.55 10.54 -12.19
CA LYS A 71 -13.09 9.60 -13.16
C LYS A 71 -13.17 8.20 -12.54
N ASN A 72 -14.27 7.49 -12.80
CA ASN A 72 -14.53 6.14 -12.28
C ASN A 72 -14.51 6.03 -10.74
N ILE A 73 -14.74 7.11 -10.00
CA ILE A 73 -14.70 7.08 -8.54
C ILE A 73 -15.76 6.14 -7.95
N PHE A 74 -16.98 6.10 -8.50
CA PHE A 74 -18.03 5.19 -8.02
C PHE A 74 -17.68 3.70 -8.26
N PRO A 75 -17.27 3.26 -9.46
CA PRO A 75 -16.73 1.91 -9.64
C PRO A 75 -15.56 1.58 -8.71
N ALA A 76 -14.66 2.53 -8.47
CA ALA A 76 -13.50 2.35 -7.60
C ALA A 76 -13.90 2.11 -6.14
N ILE A 77 -14.83 2.93 -5.63
CA ILE A 77 -15.40 2.77 -4.29
C ILE A 77 -16.18 1.45 -4.20
N TYR A 78 -17.00 1.11 -5.19
CA TYR A 78 -17.78 -0.13 -5.19
C TYR A 78 -16.89 -1.37 -5.11
N LEU A 79 -15.83 -1.43 -5.92
CA LEU A 79 -14.87 -2.54 -5.86
C LEU A 79 -14.10 -2.56 -4.54
N ALA A 80 -13.75 -1.39 -3.99
CA ALA A 80 -13.07 -1.28 -2.70
C ALA A 80 -13.95 -1.76 -1.54
N ILE A 81 -15.24 -1.44 -1.54
CA ILE A 81 -16.20 -1.97 -0.55
C ILE A 81 -16.35 -3.49 -0.71
N GLY A 82 -16.51 -3.97 -1.94
CA GLY A 82 -16.69 -5.40 -2.21
C GLY A 82 -15.50 -6.24 -1.74
N LEU A 83 -14.26 -5.83 -2.06
CA LEU A 83 -13.05 -6.51 -1.58
C LEU A 83 -12.79 -6.23 -0.09
N GLY A 84 -13.06 -5.01 0.38
CA GLY A 84 -12.88 -4.63 1.78
C GLY A 84 -13.78 -5.42 2.73
N ALA A 85 -15.01 -5.77 2.31
CA ALA A 85 -15.88 -6.65 3.06
C ALA A 85 -15.24 -8.02 3.35
N VAL A 86 -14.46 -8.56 2.41
CA VAL A 86 -13.72 -9.82 2.60
C VAL A 86 -12.68 -9.68 3.70
N PHE A 87 -11.91 -8.59 3.71
CA PHE A 87 -10.91 -8.34 4.75
C PHE A 87 -11.52 -8.05 6.12
N VAL A 88 -12.64 -7.33 6.17
CA VAL A 88 -13.37 -7.12 7.42
C VAL A 88 -13.92 -8.45 7.97
N MET A 89 -14.49 -9.31 7.12
CA MET A 89 -14.95 -10.63 7.52
C MET A 89 -13.81 -11.51 8.06
N GLU A 90 -12.64 -11.47 7.41
CA GLU A 90 -11.45 -12.17 7.89
C GLU A 90 -11.04 -11.68 9.28
N GLY A 91 -10.92 -10.38 9.49
CA GLY A 91 -10.53 -9.85 10.79
C GLY A 91 -11.54 -10.12 11.90
N VAL A 92 -12.85 -10.10 11.60
CA VAL A 92 -13.91 -10.49 12.54
C VAL A 92 -13.82 -11.98 12.89
N LEU A 93 -13.57 -12.85 11.90
CA LEU A 93 -13.40 -14.28 12.12
C LEU A 93 -12.15 -14.55 12.97
N THR A 94 -11.04 -13.89 12.66
CA THR A 94 -9.79 -13.99 13.41
C THR A 94 -9.98 -13.52 14.87
N ASN A 95 -10.74 -12.44 15.10
CA ASN A 95 -11.12 -12.00 16.46
C ASN A 95 -11.94 -13.07 17.19
N PHE A 96 -12.97 -13.63 16.55
CA PHE A 96 -13.81 -14.67 17.15
C PHE A 96 -13.01 -15.93 17.49
N VAL A 97 -12.14 -16.40 16.60
CA VAL A 97 -11.29 -17.58 16.82
C VAL A 97 -10.30 -17.34 17.96
N LYS A 98 -9.69 -16.14 18.03
CA LYS A 98 -8.73 -15.78 19.08
C LYS A 98 -9.35 -15.71 20.48
N TYR A 99 -10.55 -15.17 20.59
CA TYR A 99 -11.18 -14.88 21.89
C TYR A 99 -12.35 -15.80 22.26
N GLY A 100 -12.80 -16.68 21.36
CA GLY A 100 -13.99 -17.52 21.53
C GLY A 100 -15.32 -16.74 21.55
N LYS A 101 -15.26 -15.42 21.36
CA LYS A 101 -16.38 -14.48 21.31
C LYS A 101 -15.95 -13.25 20.52
N LEU A 102 -16.92 -12.48 20.02
CA LEU A 102 -16.61 -11.16 19.47
C LEU A 102 -16.18 -10.23 20.60
N ASN A 103 -14.94 -9.78 20.56
CA ASN A 103 -14.36 -8.89 21.55
C ASN A 103 -13.95 -7.57 20.90
N PHE A 104 -14.89 -6.62 20.91
CA PHE A 104 -14.71 -5.26 20.40
C PHE A 104 -14.07 -4.30 21.42
N GLY A 105 -13.91 -4.73 22.67
CA GLY A 105 -13.27 -3.95 23.73
C GLY A 105 -11.78 -4.24 23.88
N ALA A 106 -11.25 -5.21 23.11
CA ALA A 106 -9.89 -5.70 23.30
C ALA A 106 -8.81 -4.65 22.99
N ASN A 107 -9.04 -3.74 22.03
CA ASN A 107 -7.98 -2.86 21.54
C ASN A 107 -8.52 -1.55 20.91
N ILE A 108 -9.14 -0.70 21.72
CA ILE A 108 -9.09 0.74 21.41
C ILE A 108 -7.70 1.16 21.88
N GLY A 109 -6.77 1.37 20.94
CA GLY A 109 -5.42 1.86 21.28
C GLY A 109 -5.48 3.13 22.14
N SER A 110 -4.35 3.52 22.73
CA SER A 110 -4.27 4.76 23.53
C SER A 110 -4.58 6.04 22.73
N MET A 111 -4.59 5.92 21.39
CA MET A 111 -4.85 7.00 20.47
C MET A 111 -6.36 7.15 20.18
N PRO A 112 -6.91 8.38 20.13
CA PRO A 112 -8.30 8.59 19.74
C PRO A 112 -8.61 8.00 18.37
N LEU A 113 -9.78 7.36 18.23
CA LEU A 113 -10.20 6.69 16.99
C LEU A 113 -10.09 7.60 15.75
N ILE A 114 -10.44 8.87 15.88
CA ILE A 114 -10.35 9.86 14.79
C ILE A 114 -8.92 10.08 14.30
N MET A 115 -7.94 9.97 15.21
CA MET A 115 -6.53 10.14 14.90
C MET A 115 -5.97 8.89 14.24
N SER A 116 -6.32 7.69 14.72
CA SER A 116 -6.00 6.43 14.04
C SER A 116 -6.62 6.35 12.63
N PHE A 117 -7.85 6.86 12.48
CA PHE A 117 -8.51 7.01 11.18
C PHE A 117 -7.71 7.95 10.28
N GLY A 118 -7.37 9.16 10.74
CA GLY A 118 -6.58 10.10 9.95
C GLY A 118 -5.22 9.54 9.53
N LEU A 119 -4.56 8.82 10.44
CA LEU A 119 -3.27 8.17 10.20
C LEU A 119 -3.37 7.13 9.08
N SER A 120 -4.38 6.25 9.16
CA SER A 120 -4.63 5.20 8.14
C SER A 120 -4.78 5.77 6.73
N PHE A 121 -5.46 6.91 6.59
CA PHE A 121 -5.60 7.56 5.28
C PHE A 121 -4.29 8.12 4.75
N ILE A 122 -3.43 8.67 5.60
CA ILE A 122 -2.16 9.27 5.18
C ILE A 122 -1.13 8.19 4.85
N THR A 123 -1.09 7.12 5.64
CA THR A 123 -0.34 5.90 5.34
C THR A 123 -0.81 5.33 4.00
N ALA A 124 -2.11 5.04 3.86
CA ALA A 124 -2.68 4.52 2.62
C ALA A 124 -2.40 5.42 1.43
N PHE A 125 -2.55 6.74 1.57
CA PHE A 125 -2.26 7.68 0.49
C PHE A 125 -0.81 7.56 0.02
N SER A 126 0.14 7.56 0.94
CA SER A 126 1.57 7.50 0.63
C SER A 126 1.94 6.18 -0.05
N GLU A 127 1.46 5.08 0.51
CA GLU A 127 1.80 3.74 0.06
C GLU A 127 1.13 3.37 -1.26
N GLU A 128 -0.16 3.69 -1.43
CA GLU A 128 -0.88 3.40 -2.66
C GLU A 128 -0.38 4.28 -3.82
N SER A 129 0.00 5.54 -3.55
CA SER A 129 0.68 6.41 -4.52
C SER A 129 1.96 5.77 -5.06
N ALA A 130 2.79 5.24 -4.17
CA ALA A 130 4.02 4.56 -4.53
C ALA A 130 3.77 3.28 -5.33
N PHE A 131 2.95 2.37 -4.80
CA PHE A 131 2.86 1.02 -5.34
C PHE A 131 1.85 0.89 -6.48
N ARG A 132 0.66 1.49 -6.37
CA ARG A 132 -0.40 1.39 -7.40
C ARG A 132 -0.26 2.54 -8.39
N GLY A 133 -0.16 3.75 -7.88
CA GLY A 133 -0.05 4.96 -8.70
C GLY A 133 1.20 4.95 -9.57
N TYR A 134 2.38 4.71 -8.98
CA TYR A 134 3.65 4.75 -9.71
C TYR A 134 4.13 3.36 -10.16
N ILE A 135 4.51 2.46 -9.25
CA ILE A 135 5.18 1.19 -9.62
C ILE A 135 4.34 0.35 -10.57
N PHE A 136 3.09 0.02 -10.19
CA PHE A 136 2.20 -0.78 -11.01
C PHE A 136 1.87 -0.11 -12.36
N SER A 137 1.63 1.20 -12.39
CA SER A 137 1.33 1.90 -13.64
C SER A 137 2.51 1.87 -14.61
N ARG A 138 3.75 2.01 -14.11
CA ARG A 138 4.97 1.96 -14.92
C ARG A 138 5.28 0.55 -15.39
N LEU A 139 5.17 -0.45 -14.52
CA LEU A 139 5.32 -1.86 -14.90
C LEU A 139 4.27 -2.25 -15.96
N SER A 140 3.00 -1.86 -15.77
CA SER A 140 1.93 -2.10 -16.75
C SER A 140 2.23 -1.43 -18.09
N PHE A 141 2.75 -0.20 -18.07
CA PHE A 141 3.13 0.52 -19.28
C PHE A 141 4.26 -0.16 -20.06
N VAL A 142 5.30 -0.63 -19.36
CA VAL A 142 6.48 -1.26 -19.96
C VAL A 142 6.16 -2.67 -20.45
N LEU A 143 5.63 -3.52 -19.56
CA LEU A 143 5.40 -4.95 -19.77
C LEU A 143 4.23 -5.23 -20.71
N LYS A 144 3.26 -4.30 -20.81
CA LYS A 144 2.01 -4.51 -21.57
C LYS A 144 1.24 -5.76 -21.13
N ASN A 145 1.48 -6.23 -19.91
CA ASN A 145 0.80 -7.34 -19.28
C ASN A 145 0.44 -6.94 -17.85
N GLU A 146 -0.86 -6.77 -17.58
CA GLU A 146 -1.38 -6.34 -16.29
C GLU A 146 -1.08 -7.37 -15.19
N TRP A 147 -1.20 -8.68 -15.49
CA TRP A 147 -0.93 -9.75 -14.53
C TRP A 147 0.54 -9.79 -14.12
N SER A 148 1.46 -9.70 -15.07
CA SER A 148 2.89 -9.64 -14.76
C SER A 148 3.23 -8.39 -13.95
N ALA A 149 2.67 -7.24 -14.31
CA ALA A 149 2.85 -6.00 -13.54
C ALA A 149 2.31 -6.12 -12.11
N ASN A 150 1.14 -6.74 -11.95
CA ASN A 150 0.50 -6.96 -10.65
C ASN A 150 1.35 -7.89 -9.77
N ILE A 151 1.76 -9.06 -10.29
CA ILE A 151 2.59 -10.02 -9.54
C ILE A 151 3.91 -9.37 -9.10
N ILE A 152 4.60 -8.67 -10.00
CA ILE A 152 5.87 -8.01 -9.66
C ILE A 152 5.65 -6.93 -8.59
N GLN A 153 4.63 -6.08 -8.74
CA GLN A 153 4.31 -5.08 -7.74
C GLN A 153 3.94 -5.71 -6.38
N ALA A 154 3.16 -6.79 -6.37
CA ALA A 154 2.75 -7.46 -5.15
C ALA A 154 3.94 -8.10 -4.42
N LEU A 155 4.94 -8.60 -5.16
CA LEU A 155 6.20 -9.08 -4.57
C LEU A 155 7.00 -7.93 -3.95
N LEU A 156 7.11 -6.79 -4.62
CA LEU A 156 7.77 -5.59 -4.08
C LEU A 156 7.04 -5.06 -2.83
N TRP A 157 5.72 -5.03 -2.88
CA TRP A 157 4.84 -4.66 -1.78
C TRP A 157 5.05 -5.58 -0.58
N THR A 158 5.06 -6.88 -0.79
CA THR A 158 5.28 -7.84 0.29
C THR A 158 6.71 -7.71 0.84
N GLY A 159 7.69 -7.52 -0.05
CA GLY A 159 9.10 -7.36 0.31
C GLY A 159 9.36 -6.18 1.25
N ILE A 160 8.71 -5.03 1.04
CA ILE A 160 8.89 -3.86 1.92
C ILE A 160 8.35 -4.08 3.34
N HIS A 161 7.44 -5.04 3.53
CA HIS A 161 6.85 -5.40 4.82
C HIS A 161 7.65 -6.49 5.58
N VAL A 162 8.61 -7.15 4.94
CA VAL A 162 9.43 -8.19 5.58
C VAL A 162 10.21 -7.64 6.79
N PRO A 163 10.91 -6.49 6.69
CA PRO A 163 11.75 -6.01 7.80
C PRO A 163 10.94 -5.70 9.06
N ILE A 164 9.79 -5.02 8.91
CA ILE A 164 8.94 -4.68 10.05
C ILE A 164 8.34 -5.93 10.71
N ALA A 165 7.91 -6.92 9.92
CA ALA A 165 7.31 -8.14 10.45
C ALA A 165 8.29 -8.92 11.35
N PHE A 166 9.54 -9.08 10.92
CA PHE A 166 10.50 -9.92 11.65
C PHE A 166 11.36 -9.15 12.64
N PHE A 167 11.86 -7.96 12.28
CA PHE A 167 12.83 -7.24 13.13
C PHE A 167 12.18 -6.28 14.13
N ILE A 168 10.94 -5.84 13.86
CA ILE A 168 10.24 -4.89 14.72
C ILE A 168 9.14 -5.60 15.51
N TRP A 169 8.25 -6.33 14.84
CA TRP A 169 7.16 -7.04 15.51
C TRP A 169 7.57 -8.42 16.04
N GLY A 170 8.73 -8.94 15.65
CA GLY A 170 9.26 -10.20 16.17
C GLY A 170 8.43 -11.42 15.80
N TYR A 171 7.75 -11.41 14.65
CA TYR A 171 6.95 -12.55 14.21
C TYR A 171 7.80 -13.80 14.04
N THR A 172 7.29 -14.92 14.53
CA THR A 172 7.81 -16.25 14.18
C THR A 172 7.62 -16.52 12.69
N LEU A 173 8.38 -17.48 12.13
CA LEU A 173 8.25 -17.82 10.71
C LEU A 173 6.81 -18.15 10.28
N PRO A 174 6.02 -18.97 11.01
CA PRO A 174 4.62 -19.22 10.65
C PRO A 174 3.75 -17.95 10.66
N GLN A 175 3.89 -17.09 11.67
CA GLN A 175 3.16 -15.82 11.75
C GLN A 175 3.53 -14.87 10.61
N GLY A 176 4.83 -14.77 10.30
CA GLY A 176 5.33 -13.97 9.19
C GLY A 176 4.82 -14.47 7.84
N ILE A 177 4.76 -15.78 7.61
CA ILE A 177 4.20 -16.36 6.37
C ILE A 177 2.73 -15.97 6.20
N VAL A 178 1.92 -16.12 7.24
CA VAL A 178 0.49 -15.74 7.19
C VAL A 178 0.34 -14.25 6.90
N TYR A 179 1.03 -13.40 7.67
CA TYR A 179 0.98 -11.95 7.50
C TYR A 179 1.41 -11.50 6.09
N LEU A 180 2.55 -12.00 5.60
CA LEU A 180 3.07 -11.64 4.28
C LEU A 180 2.20 -12.19 3.14
N SER A 181 1.56 -13.34 3.33
CA SER A 181 0.60 -13.89 2.36
C SER A 181 -0.64 -13.00 2.26
N LEU A 182 -1.21 -12.59 3.38
CA LEU A 182 -2.34 -11.66 3.39
C LEU A 182 -1.96 -10.30 2.81
N THR A 183 -0.78 -9.80 3.16
CA THR A 183 -0.20 -8.57 2.60
C THR A 183 -0.06 -8.67 1.08
N ALA A 184 0.38 -9.82 0.55
CA ALA A 184 0.48 -10.07 -0.89
C ALA A 184 -0.90 -10.11 -1.56
N ILE A 185 -1.87 -10.80 -0.95
CA ILE A 185 -3.26 -10.88 -1.44
C ILE A 185 -3.89 -9.48 -1.49
N PHE A 186 -3.70 -8.67 -0.45
CA PHE A 186 -4.11 -7.27 -0.44
C PHE A 186 -3.43 -6.47 -1.57
N GLY A 187 -2.12 -6.63 -1.77
CA GLY A 187 -1.38 -6.02 -2.87
C GLY A 187 -2.00 -6.32 -4.23
N LEU A 188 -2.28 -7.60 -4.49
CA LEU A 188 -2.91 -8.08 -5.72
C LEU A 188 -4.31 -7.49 -5.93
N GLY A 189 -5.14 -7.49 -4.87
CA GLY A 189 -6.51 -6.98 -4.89
C GLY A 189 -6.58 -5.48 -5.13
N SER A 190 -5.74 -4.70 -4.44
CA SER A 190 -5.69 -3.24 -4.64
C SER A 190 -5.20 -2.87 -6.04
N ALA A 191 -4.17 -3.55 -6.57
CA ALA A 191 -3.73 -3.35 -7.95
C ALA A 191 -4.79 -3.76 -8.97
N PHE A 192 -5.61 -4.77 -8.69
CA PHE A 192 -6.77 -5.11 -9.52
C PHE A 192 -7.79 -3.96 -9.56
N ILE A 193 -8.17 -3.37 -8.42
CA ILE A 193 -9.08 -2.20 -8.39
C ILE A 193 -8.52 -1.07 -9.24
N PHE A 194 -7.25 -0.71 -9.02
CA PHE A 194 -6.59 0.34 -9.78
C PHE A 194 -6.51 0.00 -11.27
N GLY A 195 -6.19 -1.25 -11.61
CA GLY A 195 -6.14 -1.76 -12.97
C GLY A 195 -7.42 -1.52 -13.75
N ARG A 196 -8.57 -1.76 -13.12
CA ARG A 196 -9.90 -1.61 -13.74
C ARG A 196 -10.42 -0.19 -13.79
N THR A 197 -10.08 0.64 -12.81
CA THR A 197 -10.70 1.96 -12.66
C THR A 197 -9.78 3.11 -13.08
N LYS A 198 -8.46 2.87 -13.06
CA LYS A 198 -7.40 3.89 -13.18
C LYS A 198 -7.58 5.03 -12.16
N ASN A 199 -8.20 4.73 -11.03
CA ASN A 199 -8.46 5.66 -9.96
C ASN A 199 -7.80 5.17 -8.67
N ILE A 200 -6.87 5.96 -8.15
CA ILE A 200 -6.10 5.58 -6.96
C ILE A 200 -6.90 5.64 -5.66
N PHE A 201 -7.98 6.42 -5.62
CA PHE A 201 -8.81 6.54 -4.42
C PHE A 201 -9.50 5.23 -4.06
N GLY A 202 -9.79 4.36 -5.03
CA GLY A 202 -10.30 3.01 -4.74
C GLY A 202 -9.28 2.16 -3.98
N SER A 203 -8.02 2.21 -4.41
CA SER A 203 -6.91 1.52 -3.74
C SER A 203 -6.63 2.09 -2.35
N ILE A 204 -6.61 3.42 -2.20
CA ILE A 204 -6.47 4.10 -0.89
C ILE A 204 -7.60 3.67 0.05
N PHE A 205 -8.84 3.69 -0.44
CA PHE A 205 -9.97 3.33 0.39
C PHE A 205 -9.96 1.85 0.78
N LEU A 206 -9.62 0.94 -0.15
CA LEU A 206 -9.44 -0.47 0.18
C LEU A 206 -8.33 -0.67 1.24
N HIS A 207 -7.24 0.09 1.15
CA HIS A 207 -6.15 0.02 2.12
C HIS A 207 -6.61 0.40 3.52
N VAL A 208 -7.36 1.50 3.65
CA VAL A 208 -7.97 1.88 4.93
C VAL A 208 -8.86 0.75 5.46
N LEU A 209 -9.71 0.15 4.62
CA LEU A 209 -10.56 -0.98 5.02
C LEU A 209 -9.76 -2.23 5.43
N TRP A 210 -8.56 -2.43 4.88
CA TRP A 210 -7.64 -3.50 5.25
C TRP A 210 -6.96 -3.27 6.60
N GLU A 211 -6.56 -2.03 6.90
CA GLU A 211 -5.89 -1.70 8.17
C GLU A 211 -6.85 -1.73 9.37
N TRP A 212 -8.14 -1.46 9.16
CA TRP A 212 -9.09 -1.28 10.26
C TRP A 212 -9.35 -2.49 11.12
N PRO A 213 -9.52 -3.71 10.58
CA PRO A 213 -9.61 -4.88 11.43
C PRO A 213 -8.38 -5.04 12.33
N ILE A 214 -7.19 -4.62 11.87
CA ILE A 214 -5.97 -4.64 12.68
C ILE A 214 -6.03 -3.58 13.79
N ILE A 215 -6.57 -2.39 13.50
CA ILE A 215 -6.74 -1.30 14.47
C ILE A 215 -7.81 -1.65 15.51
N LEU A 216 -8.94 -2.21 15.10
CA LEU A 216 -10.12 -2.45 15.92
C LEU A 216 -10.06 -3.77 16.71
N PHE A 217 -9.33 -4.77 16.20
CA PHE A 217 -9.31 -6.13 16.74
C PHE A 217 -7.92 -6.62 17.13
N ARG A 218 -6.95 -5.72 17.31
CA ARG A 218 -5.59 -6.09 17.74
C ARG A 218 -5.61 -6.97 19.00
#